data_AF-A0A4W3J0Z7-F1
#
_entry.id   AF-A0A4W3J0Z7-F1
#
_cell.length_a   1.000
_cell.length_b   1.000
_cell.length_c   1.000
_cell.angle_alpha   90.00
_cell.angle_beta   90.00
_cell.angle_gamma   90.00
#
_symmetry.space_group_name_H-M   'P 1'
#
loop_
_entity.id
_entity.type
_entity.pdbx_description
1 polymer ?
#
loop_
_entity_poly.entity_id
_entity_poly.type
_entity_poly.pdbx_seq_one_letter_code
_entity_poly.pdbx_strand_id
1 'polypeptide(L)'
;MDEDFRFMGKIYDAMDNRPLATDSYREALKLDVCCFEAFDLLTSHHMLTAQEEKELLESLPLSKQCTDEESELLHFLYENKLKKYNKPSETLIPESVDGLQDNLDVVVSVAERNYYNCDFKTCYKLTSMVMNKDPYHAVCLPVHIGTLVELNKVSWFAVGCYYLMVGHKNEHARRYLSKATTLERTYGPAWIAYGHSFAVEGEHDQAMAAYFTAAQLMKGCHLPMLYIGLEYGLTNNSKLAERFFSQALSTAPEDPFVLHEMGVVAFQNADWKTAEKYFLDALEKVRAIGNEVTVDKWEPLMNNLGHVCRKLKKYEEALDYHHQALVLIPQNASTYSAIGYVLSLMGNFESAINYFHTALGLRRDDTFSVTMLGHCIEMYIGDADAYIGTEIKEKFGCYELDMSTLKAPVIRKMIYPSWDVREFDNDFERQPLEESGIMALDTSPQTGKLADPGTQPEETSHFSEMEMNESDMMLETSLSDHST
;
A
#
# COMPACT_ATOMS: atom_id res chain seq x y z
N MET A 1 36.60 29.06 -14.23
CA MET A 1 35.72 29.77 -15.18
C MET A 1 34.81 28.79 -15.88
N ASP A 2 35.35 27.77 -16.58
CA ASP A 2 34.50 26.81 -17.33
C ASP A 2 33.65 25.91 -16.41
N GLU A 3 34.23 25.46 -15.28
CA GLU A 3 33.47 24.71 -14.28
C GLU A 3 32.36 25.54 -13.63
N ASP A 4 32.55 26.86 -13.51
CA ASP A 4 31.63 27.75 -12.81
C ASP A 4 30.30 27.84 -13.56
N PHE A 5 30.33 28.02 -14.88
CA PHE A 5 29.09 28.10 -15.69
C PHE A 5 28.36 26.75 -15.79
N ARG A 6 29.09 25.64 -15.86
CA ARG A 6 28.49 24.29 -15.84
C ARG A 6 27.73 24.03 -14.54
N PHE A 7 28.34 24.33 -13.39
CA PHE A 7 27.69 24.17 -12.09
C PHE A 7 26.52 25.14 -11.91
N MET A 8 26.64 26.39 -12.37
CA MET A 8 25.53 27.34 -12.36
C MET A 8 24.34 26.85 -13.18
N GLY A 9 24.59 26.26 -14.36
CA GLY A 9 23.54 25.64 -15.16
C GLY A 9 22.77 24.56 -14.40
N LYS A 10 23.47 23.66 -13.70
CA LYS A 10 22.85 22.61 -12.87
C LYS A 10 22.05 23.18 -11.70
N ILE A 11 22.54 24.25 -11.07
CA ILE A 11 21.84 24.93 -9.98
C ILE A 11 20.55 25.56 -10.51
N TYR A 12 20.59 26.24 -11.65
CA TYR A 12 19.40 26.83 -12.26
C TYR A 12 18.39 25.76 -12.70
N ASP A 13 18.86 24.63 -13.22
CA ASP A 13 17.99 23.50 -13.59
C ASP A 13 17.33 22.88 -12.34
N ALA A 14 18.06 22.73 -11.24
CA ALA A 14 17.50 22.28 -9.95
C ALA A 14 16.54 23.30 -9.31
N MET A 15 16.63 24.58 -9.68
CA MET A 15 15.71 25.65 -9.29
C MET A 15 14.53 25.84 -10.26
N ASP A 16 14.34 24.91 -11.21
CA ASP A 16 13.34 24.96 -12.29
C ASP A 16 13.42 26.20 -13.21
N ASN A 17 14.56 26.89 -13.22
CA ASN A 17 14.79 28.07 -14.06
C ASN A 17 15.49 27.69 -15.37
N ARG A 18 14.73 27.02 -16.25
CA ARG A 18 15.20 26.52 -17.55
C ARG A 18 15.88 27.56 -18.46
N PRO A 19 15.39 28.80 -18.65
CA PRO A 19 16.04 29.72 -19.59
C PRO A 19 17.45 30.14 -19.12
N LEU A 20 17.63 30.40 -17.82
CA LEU A 20 18.95 30.71 -17.29
C LEU A 20 19.88 29.50 -17.28
N ALA A 21 19.33 28.30 -17.07
CA ALA A 21 20.09 27.06 -17.21
C ALA A 21 20.59 26.88 -18.66
N THR A 22 19.73 27.09 -19.66
CA THR A 22 20.13 26.99 -21.07
C THR A 22 21.23 27.95 -21.45
N ASP A 23 21.13 29.21 -21.02
CA ASP A 23 22.16 30.21 -21.33
C ASP A 23 23.48 29.85 -20.65
N SER A 24 23.44 29.40 -19.39
CA SER A 24 24.63 28.96 -18.64
C SER A 24 25.33 27.76 -19.30
N TYR A 25 24.56 26.78 -19.79
CA TYR A 25 25.12 25.63 -20.52
C TYR A 25 25.67 26.02 -21.89
N ARG A 26 25.03 26.93 -22.63
CA ARG A 26 25.55 27.45 -23.91
C ARG A 26 26.88 28.19 -23.70
N GLU A 27 26.98 29.02 -22.67
CA GLU A 27 28.22 29.73 -22.36
C GLU A 27 29.33 28.76 -21.91
N ALA A 28 28.99 27.73 -21.13
CA ALA A 28 29.94 26.67 -20.77
C ALA A 28 30.51 25.96 -22.03
N LEU A 29 29.66 25.66 -23.02
CA LEU A 29 30.07 24.98 -24.25
C LEU A 29 30.88 25.88 -25.21
N LYS A 30 30.68 27.21 -25.16
CA LYS A 30 31.52 28.16 -25.91
C LYS A 30 32.93 28.26 -25.32
N LEU A 31 33.04 28.17 -24.00
CA LEU A 31 34.31 28.22 -23.29
C LEU A 31 35.13 26.94 -23.50
N ASP A 32 34.50 25.78 -23.35
CA ASP A 32 35.09 24.47 -23.59
C ASP A 32 34.18 23.63 -24.50
N VAL A 33 34.62 23.48 -25.75
CA VAL A 33 33.86 22.72 -26.75
C VAL A 33 33.86 21.21 -26.47
N CYS A 34 34.82 20.70 -25.69
CA CYS A 34 34.90 19.28 -25.30
C CYS A 34 33.99 18.92 -24.11
N CYS A 35 33.31 19.91 -23.51
CA CYS A 35 32.41 19.69 -22.37
C CYS A 35 31.11 18.98 -22.80
N PHE A 36 31.21 17.66 -23.00
CA PHE A 36 30.08 16.82 -23.43
C PHE A 36 28.90 16.84 -22.46
N GLU A 37 29.15 16.98 -21.16
CA GLU A 37 28.09 16.98 -20.14
C GLU A 37 27.12 18.16 -20.32
N ALA A 38 27.63 19.36 -20.61
CA ALA A 38 26.78 20.52 -20.87
C ALA A 38 25.95 20.33 -22.16
N PHE A 39 26.57 19.73 -23.17
CA PHE A 39 25.90 19.40 -24.43
C PHE A 39 24.83 18.30 -24.28
N ASP A 40 25.11 17.26 -23.50
CA ASP A 40 24.16 16.17 -23.23
C ASP A 40 22.96 16.68 -22.42
N LEU A 41 23.17 17.57 -21.44
CA LEU A 41 22.07 18.19 -20.70
C LEU A 41 21.18 19.04 -21.62
N LEU A 42 21.77 19.86 -22.50
CA LEU A 42 21.03 20.67 -23.50
C LEU A 42 20.14 19.81 -24.41
N THR A 43 20.67 18.68 -24.88
CA THR A 43 20.01 17.83 -25.90
C THR A 43 19.09 16.75 -25.30
N SER A 44 19.40 16.21 -24.12
CA SER A 44 18.61 15.19 -23.42
C SER A 44 17.34 15.75 -22.78
N HIS A 45 17.40 16.98 -22.23
CA HIS A 45 16.24 17.66 -21.63
C HIS A 45 15.36 18.38 -22.68
N HIS A 46 15.68 18.23 -23.97
CA HIS A 46 14.99 18.89 -25.08
C HIS A 46 14.85 20.41 -24.87
N MET A 47 15.92 21.05 -24.40
CA MET A 47 15.91 22.47 -24.06
C MET A 47 16.01 23.40 -25.28
N LEU A 48 16.33 22.85 -26.45
CA LEU A 48 16.54 23.58 -27.69
C LEU A 48 15.59 23.09 -28.78
N THR A 49 15.17 23.99 -29.66
CA THR A 49 14.50 23.63 -30.91
C THR A 49 15.51 23.14 -31.94
N ALA A 50 15.08 22.37 -32.95
CA ALA A 50 15.96 21.87 -34.02
C ALA A 50 16.72 22.97 -34.77
N GLN A 51 16.15 24.19 -34.85
CA GLN A 51 16.80 25.34 -35.46
C GLN A 51 17.89 25.92 -34.55
N GLU A 52 17.62 26.05 -33.25
CA GLU A 52 18.59 26.52 -32.26
C GLU A 52 19.73 25.52 -32.03
N GLU A 53 19.43 24.22 -32.15
CA GLU A 53 20.41 23.13 -32.14
C GLU A 53 21.42 23.27 -33.28
N LYS A 54 20.94 23.58 -34.50
CA LYS A 54 21.82 23.84 -35.64
C LYS A 54 22.62 25.14 -35.48
N GLU A 55 21.96 26.20 -35.02
CA GLU A 55 22.62 27.47 -34.73
C GLU A 55 23.69 27.32 -33.65
N LEU A 56 23.44 26.48 -32.64
CA LEU A 56 24.41 26.18 -31.59
C LEU A 56 25.68 25.56 -32.19
N LEU A 57 25.56 24.53 -33.04
CA LEU A 57 26.73 23.92 -33.71
C LEU A 57 27.53 24.92 -34.53
N GLU A 58 26.85 25.80 -35.29
CA GLU A 58 27.49 26.83 -36.10
C GLU A 58 28.15 27.92 -35.24
N SER A 59 27.65 28.16 -34.02
CA SER A 59 28.15 29.18 -33.09
C SER A 59 29.39 28.75 -32.28
N LEU A 60 29.69 27.44 -32.24
CA LEU A 60 30.78 26.91 -31.42
C LEU A 60 32.16 27.24 -32.02
N PRO A 61 33.14 27.68 -31.20
CA PRO A 61 34.47 28.06 -31.68
C PRO A 61 35.40 26.85 -31.93
N LEU A 62 34.92 25.83 -32.66
CA LEU A 62 35.65 24.58 -32.96
C LEU A 62 37.04 24.85 -33.58
N SER A 63 37.11 25.75 -34.55
CA SER A 63 38.35 26.11 -35.29
C SER A 63 39.40 26.86 -34.47
N LYS A 64 39.04 27.34 -33.27
CA LYS A 64 39.96 28.09 -32.39
C LYS A 64 40.56 27.24 -31.28
N GLN A 65 39.85 26.18 -30.87
CA GLN A 65 40.21 25.38 -29.70
C GLN A 65 40.77 24.00 -30.07
N CYS A 66 40.47 23.47 -31.25
CA CYS A 66 40.83 22.12 -31.68
C CYS A 66 41.73 22.13 -32.92
N THR A 67 42.42 21.02 -33.16
CA THR A 67 43.06 20.74 -34.45
C THR A 67 42.00 20.44 -35.53
N ASP A 68 42.36 20.55 -36.82
CA ASP A 68 41.42 20.33 -37.92
C ASP A 68 40.78 18.93 -37.86
N GLU A 69 41.54 17.90 -37.46
CA GLU A 69 41.07 16.52 -37.29
C GLU A 69 40.09 16.37 -36.11
N GLU A 70 40.41 16.97 -34.95
CA GLU A 70 39.53 16.95 -33.76
C GLU A 70 38.24 17.76 -33.98
N SER A 71 38.33 18.85 -34.74
CA SER A 71 37.19 19.67 -35.13
C SER A 71 36.21 18.87 -36.00
N GLU A 72 36.72 18.11 -36.97
CA GLU A 72 35.90 17.23 -37.81
C GLU A 72 35.25 16.11 -36.98
N LEU A 73 36.00 15.50 -36.06
CA LEU A 73 35.50 14.47 -35.15
C LEU A 73 34.38 14.99 -34.22
N LEU A 74 34.62 16.11 -33.53
CA LEU A 74 33.64 16.69 -32.61
C LEU A 74 32.38 17.15 -33.35
N HIS A 75 32.55 17.76 -34.52
CA HIS A 75 31.42 18.14 -35.37
C HIS A 75 30.59 16.91 -35.76
N PHE A 76 31.24 15.82 -36.19
CA PHE A 76 30.55 14.57 -36.51
C PHE A 76 29.79 13.98 -35.31
N LEU A 77 30.42 13.89 -34.13
CA LEU A 77 29.80 13.32 -32.93
C LEU A 77 28.59 14.14 -32.46
N TYR A 78 28.72 15.46 -32.42
CA TYR A 78 27.63 16.34 -32.02
C TYR A 78 26.49 16.33 -33.05
N GLU A 79 26.81 16.46 -34.33
CA GLU A 79 25.81 16.36 -35.40
C GLU A 79 25.08 15.01 -35.36
N ASN A 80 25.77 13.92 -35.03
CA ASN A 80 25.17 12.59 -34.95
C ASN A 80 24.11 12.51 -33.84
N LYS A 81 24.36 13.13 -32.69
CA LYS A 81 23.42 13.24 -31.55
C LYS A 81 22.21 14.15 -31.82
N LEU A 82 22.37 15.21 -32.62
CA LEU A 82 21.29 16.16 -32.94
C LEU A 82 20.29 15.63 -33.97
N LYS A 83 20.74 14.87 -34.97
CA LYS A 83 19.90 14.42 -36.09
C LYS A 83 18.98 13.24 -35.76
N LYS A 84 18.21 13.31 -34.66
CA LYS A 84 17.26 12.25 -34.24
C LYS A 84 16.12 12.04 -35.26
N TYR A 85 15.68 13.09 -35.95
CA TYR A 85 14.47 13.08 -36.81
C TYR A 85 14.73 13.17 -38.32
N ASN A 86 15.98 13.13 -38.77
CA ASN A 86 16.28 13.18 -40.19
C ASN A 86 16.08 11.80 -40.86
N LYS A 87 15.76 11.81 -42.16
CA LYS A 87 15.73 10.57 -42.95
C LYS A 87 17.08 9.86 -42.82
N PRO A 88 17.13 8.52 -42.80
CA PRO A 88 18.38 7.79 -42.72
C PRO A 88 19.03 7.84 -44.09
N SER A 89 19.66 8.96 -44.43
CA SER A 89 20.72 8.98 -45.45
C SER A 89 22.01 8.53 -44.78
N GLU A 90 22.84 7.81 -45.53
CA GLU A 90 24.14 7.31 -45.10
C GLU A 90 24.88 8.36 -44.27
N THR A 91 25.15 8.04 -43.00
CA THR A 91 26.15 8.76 -42.23
C THR A 91 27.47 8.54 -42.92
N LEU A 92 27.86 9.49 -43.77
CA LEU A 92 29.21 9.55 -44.32
C LEU A 92 30.14 9.84 -43.13
N ILE A 93 30.74 8.77 -42.62
CA ILE A 93 31.80 8.85 -41.62
C ILE A 93 33.02 9.42 -42.38
N PRO A 94 33.62 10.52 -41.91
CA PRO A 94 34.85 11.03 -42.51
C PRO A 94 35.95 9.95 -42.52
N GLU A 95 36.73 9.87 -43.61
CA GLU A 95 37.82 8.88 -43.74
C GLU A 95 38.89 8.99 -42.63
N SER A 96 38.96 10.14 -41.96
CA SER A 96 39.82 10.43 -40.82
C SER A 96 39.46 9.66 -39.54
N VAL A 97 38.24 9.10 -39.44
CA VAL A 97 37.70 8.51 -38.19
C VAL A 97 37.09 7.11 -38.39
N ASP A 98 37.69 6.32 -39.28
CA ASP A 98 37.28 4.97 -39.69
C ASP A 98 37.00 3.97 -38.55
N GLY A 99 37.66 4.10 -37.40
CA GLY A 99 37.46 3.25 -36.23
C GLY A 99 36.14 3.44 -35.46
N LEU A 100 35.38 4.52 -35.71
CA LEU A 100 34.17 4.84 -34.93
C LEU A 100 32.89 4.14 -35.41
N GLN A 101 32.93 3.49 -36.57
CA GLN A 101 31.77 2.76 -37.11
C GLN A 101 31.31 1.59 -36.21
N ASP A 102 32.24 0.98 -35.48
CA ASP A 102 31.99 -0.13 -34.57
C ASP A 102 31.64 0.32 -33.14
N ASN A 103 31.67 1.63 -32.87
CA ASN A 103 31.35 2.16 -31.55
C ASN A 103 29.85 1.99 -31.25
N LEU A 104 29.54 1.49 -30.06
CA LEU A 104 28.19 1.20 -29.59
C LEU A 104 27.31 2.45 -29.65
N ASP A 105 27.82 3.61 -29.21
CA ASP A 105 27.05 4.87 -29.16
C ASP A 105 26.63 5.36 -30.56
N VAL A 106 27.50 5.16 -31.57
CA VAL A 106 27.20 5.51 -32.97
C VAL A 106 26.19 4.54 -33.55
N VAL A 107 26.30 3.25 -33.23
CA VAL A 107 25.32 2.24 -33.66
C VAL A 107 23.95 2.49 -33.03
N VAL A 108 23.90 2.92 -31.77
CA VAL A 108 22.64 3.29 -31.10
C VAL A 108 22.01 4.52 -31.73
N SER A 109 22.78 5.56 -32.08
CA SER A 109 22.23 6.74 -32.75
C SER A 109 21.66 6.40 -34.14
N VAL A 110 22.30 5.49 -34.87
CA VAL A 110 21.77 4.94 -36.13
C VAL A 110 20.50 4.12 -35.88
N ALA A 111 20.45 3.33 -34.82
CA ALA A 111 19.26 2.60 -34.43
C ALA A 111 18.09 3.55 -34.09
N GLU A 112 18.32 4.61 -33.31
CA GLU A 112 17.33 5.64 -33.00
C GLU A 112 16.75 6.28 -34.25
N ARG A 113 17.58 6.61 -35.25
CA ARG A 113 17.08 7.14 -36.53
C ARG A 113 16.19 6.15 -37.26
N ASN A 114 16.55 4.87 -37.28
CA ASN A 114 15.71 3.85 -37.88
C ASN A 114 14.38 3.69 -37.10
N TYR A 115 14.40 3.84 -35.78
CA TYR A 115 13.21 3.86 -34.95
C TYR A 115 12.26 5.01 -35.32
N TYR A 116 12.76 6.24 -35.41
CA TYR A 116 11.95 7.40 -35.79
C TYR A 116 11.48 7.37 -37.25
N ASN A 117 12.20 6.67 -38.13
CA ASN A 117 11.77 6.40 -39.51
C ASN A 117 10.87 5.17 -39.65
N CYS A 118 10.43 4.58 -38.52
CA CYS A 118 9.55 3.41 -38.44
C CYS A 118 10.11 2.12 -39.05
N ASP A 119 11.43 2.02 -39.26
CA ASP A 119 12.08 0.76 -39.62
C ASP A 119 12.49 -0.01 -38.36
N PHE A 120 11.48 -0.58 -37.71
CA PHE A 120 11.66 -1.29 -36.45
C PHE A 120 12.48 -2.58 -36.60
N LYS A 121 12.53 -3.18 -37.79
CA LYS A 121 13.26 -4.44 -38.03
C LYS A 121 14.77 -4.23 -38.02
N THR A 122 15.25 -3.20 -38.73
CA THR A 122 16.68 -2.85 -38.72
C THR A 122 17.08 -2.28 -37.37
N CYS A 123 16.24 -1.44 -36.76
CA CYS A 123 16.47 -0.92 -35.41
C CYS A 123 16.61 -2.04 -34.36
N TYR A 124 15.74 -3.06 -34.39
CA TYR A 124 15.86 -4.22 -33.50
C TYR A 124 17.16 -5.01 -33.74
N LYS A 125 17.58 -5.19 -35.01
CA LYS A 125 18.84 -5.88 -35.34
C LYS A 125 20.06 -5.13 -34.79
N LEU A 126 20.07 -3.80 -34.87
CA LEU A 126 21.16 -2.97 -34.36
C LEU A 126 21.16 -2.94 -32.82
N THR A 127 20.01 -2.70 -32.19
CA THR A 127 19.91 -2.67 -30.72
C THR A 127 20.20 -4.03 -30.10
N SER A 128 19.77 -5.15 -30.70
CA SER A 128 20.13 -6.49 -30.20
C SER A 128 21.63 -6.79 -30.30
N MET A 129 22.31 -6.30 -31.34
CA MET A 129 23.77 -6.39 -31.45
C MET A 129 24.47 -5.62 -30.33
N VAL A 130 23.98 -4.41 -30.01
CA VAL A 130 24.49 -3.58 -28.92
C VAL A 130 24.28 -4.29 -27.57
N MET A 131 23.07 -4.77 -27.30
CA MET A 131 22.72 -5.46 -26.05
C MET A 131 23.51 -6.75 -25.83
N ASN A 132 23.94 -7.45 -26.90
CA ASN A 132 24.80 -8.63 -26.80
C ASN A 132 26.25 -8.29 -26.41
N LYS A 133 26.72 -7.08 -26.76
CA LYS A 133 28.07 -6.61 -26.42
C LYS A 133 28.10 -5.93 -25.04
N ASP A 134 27.08 -5.12 -24.74
CA ASP A 134 26.90 -4.43 -23.48
C ASP A 134 25.43 -4.56 -23.01
N PRO A 135 25.15 -5.48 -22.06
CA PRO A 135 23.80 -5.72 -21.56
C PRO A 135 23.16 -4.53 -20.82
N TYR A 136 23.95 -3.56 -20.35
CA TYR A 136 23.47 -2.46 -19.51
C TYR A 136 23.68 -1.08 -20.16
N HIS A 137 23.73 -1.05 -21.49
CA HIS A 137 23.96 0.18 -22.23
C HIS A 137 22.79 1.19 -22.07
N ALA A 138 23.03 2.26 -21.31
CA ALA A 138 21.99 3.21 -20.85
C ALA A 138 21.18 3.85 -21.99
N VAL A 139 21.82 4.19 -23.12
CA VAL A 139 21.17 4.87 -24.25
C VAL A 139 20.40 3.88 -25.15
N CYS A 140 20.80 2.60 -25.19
CA CYS A 140 20.20 1.59 -26.05
C CYS A 140 18.91 1.03 -25.45
N LEU A 141 18.82 0.94 -24.12
CA LEU A 141 17.69 0.34 -23.42
C LEU A 141 16.33 0.96 -23.80
N PRO A 142 16.13 2.29 -23.78
CA PRO A 142 14.86 2.90 -24.16
C PRO A 142 14.44 2.59 -25.60
N VAL A 143 15.40 2.62 -26.53
CA VAL A 143 15.20 2.38 -27.96
C VAL A 143 14.89 0.90 -28.20
N HIS A 144 15.63 0.00 -27.56
CA HIS A 144 15.40 -1.43 -27.65
C HIS A 144 14.02 -1.82 -27.13
N ILE A 145 13.63 -1.30 -25.95
CA ILE A 145 12.29 -1.49 -25.39
C ILE A 145 11.22 -0.92 -26.32
N GLY A 146 11.42 0.29 -26.85
CA GLY A 146 10.53 0.90 -27.84
C GLY A 146 10.33 0.01 -29.07
N THR A 147 11.42 -0.52 -29.65
CA THR A 147 11.32 -1.45 -30.79
C THR A 147 10.66 -2.77 -30.44
N LEU A 148 10.89 -3.30 -29.24
CA LEU A 148 10.26 -4.54 -28.78
C LEU A 148 8.74 -4.37 -28.64
N VAL A 149 8.29 -3.21 -28.16
CA VAL A 149 6.88 -2.84 -28.07
C VAL A 149 6.25 -2.72 -29.45
N GLU A 150 6.88 -1.99 -30.38
CA GLU A 150 6.37 -1.80 -31.75
C GLU A 150 6.38 -3.10 -32.57
N LEU A 151 7.33 -4.01 -32.28
CA LEU A 151 7.36 -5.36 -32.83
C LEU A 151 6.47 -6.35 -32.07
N ASN A 152 5.74 -5.88 -31.06
CA ASN A 152 4.83 -6.66 -30.21
C ASN A 152 5.49 -7.88 -29.54
N LYS A 153 6.79 -7.78 -29.25
CA LYS A 153 7.62 -8.83 -28.64
C LYS A 153 7.58 -8.83 -27.10
N VAL A 154 7.10 -7.76 -26.46
CA VAL A 154 6.81 -7.67 -25.02
C VAL A 154 5.43 -7.04 -24.85
N SER A 155 4.48 -7.75 -24.23
CA SER A 155 3.12 -7.24 -24.03
C SER A 155 3.10 -6.23 -22.88
N TRP A 156 2.38 -5.10 -23.04
CA TRP A 156 2.11 -4.13 -21.96
C TRP A 156 1.53 -4.80 -20.70
N PHE A 157 0.85 -5.93 -20.88
CA PHE A 157 0.40 -6.81 -19.81
C PHE A 157 1.55 -7.28 -18.90
N ALA A 158 2.67 -7.75 -19.45
CA ALA A 158 3.81 -8.21 -18.66
C ALA A 158 4.43 -7.07 -17.83
N VAL A 159 4.52 -5.87 -18.41
CA VAL A 159 4.99 -4.67 -17.70
C VAL A 159 4.01 -4.29 -16.58
N GLY A 160 2.71 -4.35 -16.83
CA GLY A 160 1.68 -4.12 -15.82
C GLY A 160 1.75 -5.09 -14.64
N CYS A 161 1.85 -6.38 -14.93
CA CYS A 161 2.00 -7.43 -13.91
C CYS A 161 3.29 -7.28 -13.11
N TYR A 162 4.39 -6.88 -13.73
CA TYR A 162 5.64 -6.57 -13.03
C TYR A 162 5.44 -5.48 -11.97
N TYR A 163 4.78 -4.37 -12.32
CA TYR A 163 4.53 -3.29 -11.37
C TYR A 163 3.56 -3.69 -10.25
N LEU A 164 2.59 -4.58 -10.52
CA LEU A 164 1.72 -5.13 -9.48
C LEU A 164 2.51 -5.97 -8.46
N MET A 165 3.43 -6.82 -8.91
CA MET A 165 4.25 -7.64 -8.00
C MET A 165 5.20 -6.80 -7.14
N VAL A 166 5.53 -5.57 -7.56
CA VAL A 166 6.37 -4.65 -6.79
C VAL A 166 5.57 -3.91 -5.70
N GLY A 167 4.23 -3.93 -5.73
CA GLY A 167 3.31 -3.48 -4.66
C GLY A 167 3.19 -1.97 -4.45
N HIS A 168 4.29 -1.21 -4.52
CA HIS A 168 4.29 0.23 -4.20
C HIS A 168 4.02 1.16 -5.40
N LYS A 169 3.74 0.60 -6.59
CA LYS A 169 3.63 1.35 -7.85
C LYS A 169 2.35 1.01 -8.62
N ASN A 170 1.23 0.88 -7.91
CA ASN A 170 -0.08 0.51 -8.49
C ASN A 170 -0.59 1.52 -9.52
N GLU A 171 -0.29 2.82 -9.36
CA GLU A 171 -0.61 3.83 -10.39
C GLU A 171 0.12 3.56 -11.72
N HIS A 172 1.41 3.18 -11.68
CA HIS A 172 2.16 2.82 -12.88
C HIS A 172 1.62 1.54 -13.51
N ALA A 173 1.30 0.53 -12.69
CA ALA A 173 0.65 -0.69 -13.16
C ALA A 173 -0.66 -0.37 -13.91
N ARG A 174 -1.52 0.48 -13.33
CA ARG A 174 -2.78 0.93 -13.95
C ARG A 174 -2.57 1.57 -15.31
N ARG A 175 -1.60 2.46 -15.45
CA ARG A 175 -1.32 3.14 -16.74
C ARG A 175 -0.93 2.14 -17.83
N TYR A 176 -0.08 1.17 -17.53
CA TYR A 176 0.35 0.16 -18.50
C TYR A 176 -0.74 -0.88 -18.80
N LEU A 177 -1.51 -1.28 -17.79
CA LEU A 177 -2.65 -2.19 -17.97
C LEU A 177 -3.80 -1.53 -18.74
N SER A 178 -4.08 -0.25 -18.51
CA SER A 178 -5.02 0.55 -19.30
C SER A 178 -4.57 0.65 -20.77
N LYS A 179 -3.26 0.81 -21.00
CA LYS A 179 -2.71 0.76 -22.36
C LYS A 179 -2.84 -0.63 -22.99
N ALA A 180 -2.67 -1.70 -22.21
CA ALA A 180 -2.87 -3.07 -22.68
C ALA A 180 -4.34 -3.32 -23.08
N THR A 181 -5.31 -2.90 -22.26
CA THR A 181 -6.74 -3.10 -22.53
C THR A 181 -7.29 -2.21 -23.64
N THR A 182 -6.71 -1.03 -23.87
CA THR A 182 -7.07 -0.17 -25.02
C THR A 182 -6.53 -0.71 -26.34
N LEU A 183 -5.34 -1.33 -26.32
CA LEU A 183 -4.74 -1.94 -27.51
C LEU A 183 -5.42 -3.25 -27.89
N GLU A 184 -5.72 -4.11 -26.92
CA GLU A 184 -6.50 -5.34 -27.12
C GLU A 184 -7.64 -5.44 -26.11
N ARG A 185 -8.82 -4.95 -26.50
CA ARG A 185 -10.01 -4.97 -25.62
C ARG A 185 -10.50 -6.37 -25.28
N THR A 186 -10.20 -7.36 -26.13
CA THR A 186 -10.60 -8.76 -25.97
C THR A 186 -9.70 -9.55 -25.03
N TYR A 187 -8.58 -8.97 -24.59
CA TYR A 187 -7.60 -9.67 -23.79
C TYR A 187 -8.04 -9.74 -22.31
N GLY A 188 -8.72 -10.84 -21.96
CA GLY A 188 -9.31 -11.07 -20.63
C GLY A 188 -8.33 -10.99 -19.44
N PRO A 189 -7.12 -11.58 -19.50
CA PRO A 189 -6.17 -11.51 -18.39
C PRO A 189 -5.73 -10.09 -18.02
N ALA A 190 -5.61 -9.18 -18.99
CA ALA A 190 -5.30 -7.78 -18.68
C ALA A 190 -6.43 -7.10 -17.91
N TRP A 191 -7.70 -7.45 -18.16
CA TRP A 191 -8.83 -6.92 -17.39
C TRP A 191 -8.82 -7.42 -15.94
N ILE A 192 -8.41 -8.66 -15.68
CA ILE A 192 -8.22 -9.15 -14.30
C ILE A 192 -7.10 -8.37 -13.60
N ALA A 193 -5.93 -8.26 -14.24
CA ALA A 193 -4.82 -7.51 -13.66
C ALA A 193 -5.19 -6.03 -13.43
N TYR A 194 -5.98 -5.45 -14.35
CA TYR A 194 -6.51 -4.10 -14.19
C TYR A 194 -7.47 -4.00 -13.01
N GLY A 195 -8.32 -5.00 -12.77
CA GLY A 195 -9.14 -5.10 -11.56
C GLY A 195 -8.31 -5.20 -10.28
N HIS A 196 -7.28 -6.05 -10.24
CA HIS A 196 -6.40 -6.18 -9.06
C HIS A 196 -5.76 -4.85 -8.68
N SER A 197 -5.37 -4.05 -9.67
CA SER A 197 -4.75 -2.76 -9.43
C SER A 197 -5.65 -1.76 -8.68
N PHE A 198 -6.97 -1.88 -8.82
CA PHE A 198 -7.95 -1.10 -8.05
C PHE A 198 -8.29 -1.77 -6.71
N ALA A 199 -8.36 -3.11 -6.68
CA ALA A 199 -8.66 -3.87 -5.47
C ALA A 199 -7.62 -3.63 -4.36
N VAL A 200 -6.32 -3.62 -4.71
CA VAL A 200 -5.24 -3.34 -3.75
C VAL A 200 -5.30 -1.91 -3.20
N GLU A 201 -5.81 -0.95 -3.97
CA GLU A 201 -6.01 0.43 -3.52
C GLU A 201 -7.34 0.65 -2.77
N GLY A 202 -8.22 -0.36 -2.71
CA GLY A 202 -9.54 -0.26 -2.09
C GLY A 202 -10.60 0.46 -2.95
N GLU A 203 -10.33 0.68 -4.24
CA GLU A 203 -11.30 1.29 -5.18
C GLU A 203 -12.30 0.24 -5.71
N HIS A 204 -13.22 -0.19 -4.84
CA HIS A 204 -14.15 -1.32 -5.11
C HIS A 204 -15.01 -1.16 -6.38
N ASP A 205 -15.58 0.02 -6.63
CA ASP A 205 -16.47 0.25 -7.78
C ASP A 205 -15.75 0.08 -9.14
N GLN A 206 -14.51 0.59 -9.22
CA GLN A 206 -13.70 0.51 -10.44
C GLN A 206 -13.15 -0.91 -10.64
N ALA A 207 -12.73 -1.56 -9.55
CA ALA A 207 -12.34 -2.98 -9.55
C ALA A 207 -13.49 -3.85 -10.08
N MET A 208 -14.70 -3.63 -9.56
CA MET A 208 -15.90 -4.35 -9.96
C MET A 208 -16.21 -4.18 -11.45
N ALA A 209 -16.12 -2.96 -11.98
CA ALA A 209 -16.32 -2.71 -13.41
C ALA A 209 -15.32 -3.48 -14.29
N ALA A 210 -14.04 -3.53 -13.89
CA ALA A 210 -13.01 -4.27 -14.59
C ALA A 210 -13.19 -5.80 -14.50
N TYR A 211 -13.63 -6.33 -13.35
CA TYR A 211 -13.90 -7.76 -13.25
C TYR A 211 -15.16 -8.18 -14.01
N PHE A 212 -16.19 -7.33 -14.08
CA PHE A 212 -17.37 -7.64 -14.91
C PHE A 212 -17.03 -7.69 -16.40
N THR A 213 -16.18 -6.78 -16.90
CA THR A 213 -15.71 -6.87 -18.29
C THR A 213 -14.84 -8.12 -18.48
N ALA A 214 -13.98 -8.47 -17.52
CA ALA A 214 -13.21 -9.72 -17.56
C ALA A 214 -14.11 -10.97 -17.59
N ALA A 215 -15.16 -11.01 -16.77
CA ALA A 215 -16.11 -12.12 -16.70
C ALA A 215 -16.92 -12.30 -18.00
N GLN A 216 -17.27 -11.18 -18.66
CA GLN A 216 -17.94 -11.21 -19.96
C GLN A 216 -17.05 -11.81 -21.05
N LEU A 217 -15.75 -11.50 -21.01
CA LEU A 217 -14.74 -12.01 -21.96
C LEU A 217 -14.37 -13.46 -21.66
N MET A 218 -14.23 -13.84 -20.38
CA MET A 218 -13.74 -15.14 -19.94
C MET A 218 -14.79 -15.96 -19.21
N LYS A 219 -15.87 -16.33 -19.90
CA LYS A 219 -17.01 -17.06 -19.30
C LYS A 219 -16.67 -18.44 -18.73
N GLY A 220 -15.57 -19.06 -19.17
CA GLY A 220 -15.11 -20.38 -18.73
C GLY A 220 -14.08 -20.34 -17.59
N CYS A 221 -13.68 -19.15 -17.13
CA CYS A 221 -12.74 -19.01 -16.03
C CYS A 221 -13.50 -18.59 -14.77
N HIS A 222 -13.17 -19.21 -13.64
CA HIS A 222 -13.79 -18.92 -12.34
C HIS A 222 -13.18 -17.69 -11.65
N LEU A 223 -11.95 -17.30 -11.99
CA LEU A 223 -11.22 -16.20 -11.33
C LEU A 223 -11.96 -14.84 -11.36
N PRO A 224 -12.51 -14.37 -12.49
CA PRO A 224 -13.29 -13.13 -12.46
C PRO A 224 -14.50 -13.18 -11.51
N MET A 225 -15.16 -14.34 -11.41
CA MET A 225 -16.30 -14.52 -10.51
C MET A 225 -15.86 -14.56 -9.05
N LEU A 226 -14.71 -15.19 -8.76
CA LEU A 226 -14.07 -15.16 -7.46
C LEU A 226 -13.81 -13.72 -7.01
N TYR A 227 -13.15 -12.91 -7.85
CA TYR A 227 -12.83 -11.52 -7.47
C TYR A 227 -14.08 -10.63 -7.38
N ILE A 228 -15.10 -10.83 -8.22
CA ILE A 228 -16.40 -10.15 -8.05
C ILE A 228 -17.02 -10.51 -6.70
N GLY A 229 -17.01 -11.80 -6.33
CA GLY A 229 -17.50 -12.26 -5.03
C GLY A 229 -16.74 -11.64 -3.86
N LEU A 230 -15.41 -11.54 -3.98
CA LEU A 230 -14.54 -10.91 -2.99
C LEU A 230 -14.88 -9.43 -2.78
N GLU A 231 -15.00 -8.65 -3.85
CA GLU A 231 -15.40 -7.24 -3.77
C GLU A 231 -16.81 -7.08 -3.16
N TYR A 232 -17.75 -7.99 -3.44
CA TYR A 232 -19.04 -7.99 -2.76
C TYR A 232 -18.94 -8.33 -1.27
N GLY A 233 -18.01 -9.21 -0.87
CA GLY A 233 -17.73 -9.51 0.54
C GLY A 233 -17.17 -8.29 1.27
N LEU A 234 -16.21 -7.59 0.67
CA LEU A 234 -15.61 -6.36 1.23
C LEU A 234 -16.62 -5.22 1.34
N THR A 235 -17.59 -5.14 0.42
CA THR A 235 -18.70 -4.15 0.47
C THR A 235 -19.87 -4.59 1.37
N ASN A 236 -19.69 -5.60 2.23
CA ASN A 236 -20.70 -6.15 3.15
C ASN A 236 -21.97 -6.73 2.46
N ASN A 237 -21.88 -7.10 1.18
CA ASN A 237 -22.96 -7.73 0.42
C ASN A 237 -22.80 -9.26 0.38
N SER A 238 -22.82 -9.90 1.56
CA SER A 238 -22.49 -11.32 1.73
C SER A 238 -23.34 -12.29 0.91
N LYS A 239 -24.64 -12.01 0.73
CA LYS A 239 -25.56 -12.86 -0.04
C LYS A 239 -25.26 -12.86 -1.55
N LEU A 240 -24.78 -11.75 -2.10
CA LEU A 240 -24.34 -11.69 -3.50
C LEU A 240 -22.98 -12.36 -3.66
N ALA A 241 -22.06 -12.15 -2.72
CA ALA A 241 -20.76 -12.80 -2.69
C ALA A 241 -20.89 -14.33 -2.75
N GLU A 242 -21.73 -14.92 -1.90
CA GLU A 242 -21.97 -16.38 -1.87
C GLU A 242 -22.50 -16.93 -3.21
N ARG A 243 -23.32 -16.16 -3.93
CA ARG A 243 -23.81 -16.54 -5.27
C ARG A 243 -22.68 -16.59 -6.30
N PHE A 244 -21.78 -15.62 -6.28
CA PHE A 244 -20.63 -15.61 -7.19
C PHE A 244 -19.60 -16.68 -6.82
N PHE A 245 -19.37 -16.93 -5.54
CA PHE A 245 -18.49 -18.01 -5.10
C PHE A 245 -19.04 -19.40 -5.42
N SER A 246 -20.34 -19.64 -5.23
CA SER A 246 -20.94 -20.92 -5.64
C SER A 246 -20.87 -21.14 -7.15
N GLN A 247 -20.96 -20.07 -7.95
CA GLN A 247 -20.71 -20.14 -9.39
C GLN A 247 -19.23 -20.43 -9.71
N ALA A 248 -18.29 -19.78 -9.02
CA ALA A 248 -16.87 -20.03 -9.17
C ALA A 248 -16.51 -21.48 -8.81
N LEU A 249 -17.03 -21.99 -7.70
CA LEU A 249 -16.83 -23.36 -7.22
C LEU A 249 -17.42 -24.40 -8.18
N SER A 250 -18.56 -24.11 -8.82
CA SER A 250 -19.14 -24.99 -9.84
C SER A 250 -18.25 -25.11 -11.09
N THR A 251 -17.45 -24.08 -11.36
CA THR A 251 -16.51 -24.04 -12.48
C THR A 251 -15.17 -24.69 -12.12
N ALA A 252 -14.67 -24.43 -10.90
CA ALA A 252 -13.42 -25.00 -10.38
C ALA A 252 -13.63 -25.53 -8.95
N PRO A 253 -13.95 -26.82 -8.77
CA PRO A 253 -14.23 -27.40 -7.45
C PRO A 253 -12.96 -27.71 -6.63
N GLU A 254 -11.79 -27.68 -7.26
CA GLU A 254 -10.51 -28.03 -6.63
C GLU A 254 -9.70 -26.82 -6.16
N ASP A 255 -10.14 -25.60 -6.48
CA ASP A 255 -9.39 -24.39 -6.16
C ASP A 255 -9.51 -24.04 -4.66
N PRO A 256 -8.41 -24.05 -3.88
CA PRO A 256 -8.45 -23.69 -2.47
C PRO A 256 -8.79 -22.22 -2.23
N PHE A 257 -8.49 -21.31 -3.17
CA PHE A 257 -8.76 -19.88 -3.00
C PHE A 257 -10.26 -19.59 -2.91
N VAL A 258 -11.08 -20.29 -3.70
CA VAL A 258 -12.54 -20.15 -3.65
C VAL A 258 -13.09 -20.58 -2.30
N LEU A 259 -12.61 -21.70 -1.77
CA LEU A 259 -13.03 -22.22 -0.46
C LEU A 259 -12.59 -21.29 0.68
N HIS A 260 -11.39 -20.73 0.60
CA HIS A 260 -10.89 -19.73 1.55
C HIS A 260 -11.82 -18.52 1.61
N GLU A 261 -12.15 -17.90 0.47
CA GLU A 261 -13.02 -16.72 0.45
C GLU A 261 -14.47 -17.02 0.88
N MET A 262 -14.99 -18.22 0.58
CA MET A 262 -16.27 -18.67 1.14
C MET A 262 -16.23 -18.80 2.66
N GLY A 263 -15.11 -19.29 3.22
CA GLY A 263 -14.88 -19.34 4.66
C GLY A 263 -14.85 -17.94 5.30
N VAL A 264 -14.21 -16.98 4.65
CA VAL A 264 -14.16 -15.58 5.11
C VAL A 264 -15.57 -14.96 5.14
N VAL A 265 -16.38 -15.14 4.09
CA VAL A 265 -17.75 -14.62 4.08
C VAL A 265 -18.66 -15.34 5.08
N ALA A 266 -18.48 -16.65 5.30
CA ALA A 266 -19.20 -17.38 6.33
C ALA A 266 -18.85 -16.87 7.75
N PHE A 267 -17.58 -16.52 7.98
CA PHE A 267 -17.14 -15.90 9.23
C PHE A 267 -17.78 -14.52 9.42
N GLN A 268 -17.83 -13.68 8.38
CA GLN A 268 -18.52 -12.38 8.44
C GLN A 268 -20.02 -12.51 8.77
N ASN A 269 -20.66 -13.59 8.32
CA ASN A 269 -22.06 -13.91 8.64
C ASN A 269 -22.25 -14.57 10.02
N ALA A 270 -21.19 -14.73 10.82
CA ALA A 270 -21.17 -15.42 12.12
C ALA A 270 -21.46 -16.93 12.09
N ASP A 271 -21.39 -17.57 10.92
CA ASP A 271 -21.53 -19.02 10.78
C ASP A 271 -20.17 -19.73 10.98
N TRP A 272 -19.66 -19.70 12.21
CA TRP A 272 -18.30 -20.15 12.53
C TRP A 272 -18.04 -21.63 12.19
N LYS A 273 -19.05 -22.50 12.31
CA LYS A 273 -18.92 -23.95 12.03
C LYS A 273 -18.77 -24.25 10.54
N THR A 274 -19.46 -23.49 9.68
CA THR A 274 -19.34 -23.68 8.23
C THR A 274 -18.04 -23.06 7.73
N ALA A 275 -17.63 -21.92 8.30
CA ALA A 275 -16.33 -21.31 8.05
C ALA A 275 -15.19 -22.28 8.36
N GLU A 276 -15.20 -22.92 9.54
CA GLU A 276 -14.21 -23.94 9.94
C GLU A 276 -14.12 -25.06 8.89
N LYS A 277 -15.26 -25.58 8.45
CA LYS A 277 -15.31 -26.63 7.43
C LYS A 277 -14.67 -26.17 6.11
N TYR A 278 -15.03 -24.98 5.62
CA TYR A 278 -14.47 -24.47 4.36
C TYR A 278 -12.95 -24.27 4.43
N PHE A 279 -12.43 -23.75 5.56
CA PHE A 279 -10.99 -23.58 5.74
C PHE A 279 -10.25 -24.92 5.86
N LEU A 280 -10.84 -25.93 6.54
CA LEU A 280 -10.26 -27.28 6.60
C LEU A 280 -10.25 -27.96 5.23
N ASP A 281 -11.34 -27.83 4.46
CA ASP A 281 -11.44 -28.35 3.10
C ASP A 281 -10.39 -27.66 2.20
N ALA A 282 -10.23 -26.33 2.31
CA ALA A 282 -9.20 -25.57 1.59
C ALA A 282 -7.79 -26.08 1.96
N LEU A 283 -7.51 -26.27 3.24
CA LEU A 283 -6.23 -26.76 3.73
C LEU A 283 -5.91 -28.18 3.24
N GLU A 284 -6.91 -29.06 3.12
CA GLU A 284 -6.74 -30.39 2.52
C GLU A 284 -6.35 -30.28 1.04
N LYS A 285 -7.00 -29.39 0.29
CA LYS A 285 -6.65 -29.14 -1.13
C LYS A 285 -5.25 -28.56 -1.29
N VAL A 286 -4.84 -27.62 -0.44
CA VAL A 286 -3.47 -27.09 -0.44
C VAL A 286 -2.44 -28.18 -0.19
N ARG A 287 -2.68 -29.06 0.81
CA ARG A 287 -1.79 -30.18 1.12
C ARG A 287 -1.71 -31.18 -0.04
N ALA A 288 -2.79 -31.41 -0.77
CA ALA A 288 -2.80 -32.27 -1.95
C ALA A 288 -1.97 -31.71 -3.12
N ILE A 289 -1.86 -30.39 -3.25
CA ILE A 289 -1.11 -29.70 -4.32
C ILE A 289 0.40 -29.60 -3.98
N GLY A 290 0.78 -29.86 -2.73
CA GLY A 290 1.99 -29.42 -2.01
C GLY A 290 3.40 -29.76 -2.53
N ASN A 291 3.69 -29.62 -3.83
CA ASN A 291 5.07 -29.74 -4.35
C ASN A 291 5.63 -28.48 -5.04
N GLU A 292 4.85 -27.43 -5.30
CA GLU A 292 5.34 -26.24 -6.05
C GLU A 292 4.89 -24.88 -5.50
N VAL A 293 4.06 -24.81 -4.45
CA VAL A 293 3.48 -23.54 -4.00
C VAL A 293 4.39 -22.84 -2.99
N THR A 294 4.64 -21.53 -3.20
CA THR A 294 5.31 -20.65 -2.25
C THR A 294 4.60 -20.72 -0.89
N VAL A 295 5.32 -21.25 0.09
CA VAL A 295 4.83 -21.59 1.43
C VAL A 295 4.21 -20.36 2.14
N ASP A 296 4.71 -19.17 1.85
CA ASP A 296 4.30 -17.90 2.47
C ASP A 296 2.85 -17.47 2.15
N LYS A 297 2.29 -17.89 1.00
CA LYS A 297 0.95 -17.45 0.56
C LYS A 297 -0.21 -18.01 1.39
N TRP A 298 0.02 -19.08 2.15
CA TRP A 298 -1.02 -19.74 2.94
C TRP A 298 -1.04 -19.29 4.40
N GLU A 299 -0.24 -18.28 4.76
CA GLU A 299 -0.25 -17.70 6.10
C GLU A 299 -1.64 -17.14 6.49
N PRO A 300 -2.34 -16.37 5.63
CA PRO A 300 -3.69 -15.88 5.96
C PRO A 300 -4.69 -17.01 6.20
N LEU A 301 -4.59 -18.12 5.46
CA LEU A 301 -5.45 -19.29 5.66
C LEU A 301 -5.28 -19.87 7.07
N MET A 302 -4.03 -20.02 7.55
CA MET A 302 -3.75 -20.52 8.89
C MET A 302 -4.19 -19.55 9.98
N ASN A 303 -3.95 -18.25 9.76
CA ASN A 303 -4.33 -17.20 10.69
C ASN A 303 -5.87 -17.11 10.84
N ASN A 304 -6.59 -17.18 9.71
CA ASN A 304 -8.06 -17.20 9.69
C ASN A 304 -8.64 -18.44 10.37
N LEU A 305 -8.03 -19.60 10.19
CA LEU A 305 -8.44 -20.84 10.87
C LEU A 305 -8.25 -20.70 12.39
N GLY A 306 -7.15 -20.09 12.85
CA GLY A 306 -6.93 -19.73 14.25
C GLY A 306 -8.01 -18.80 14.81
N HIS A 307 -8.41 -17.78 14.05
CA HIS A 307 -9.51 -16.88 14.43
C HIS A 307 -10.87 -17.60 14.54
N VAL A 308 -11.16 -18.52 13.63
CA VAL A 308 -12.39 -19.34 13.68
C VAL A 308 -12.38 -20.25 14.91
N CYS A 309 -11.27 -20.96 15.17
CA CYS A 309 -11.10 -21.81 16.35
C CYS A 309 -11.26 -21.01 17.66
N ARG A 310 -10.71 -19.79 17.71
CA ARG A 310 -10.91 -18.86 18.84
C ARG A 310 -12.40 -18.56 19.07
N LYS A 311 -13.15 -18.20 18.02
CA LYS A 311 -14.60 -17.94 18.13
C LYS A 311 -15.39 -19.19 18.52
N LEU A 312 -14.93 -20.37 18.15
CA LEU A 312 -15.48 -21.66 18.58
C LEU A 312 -15.02 -22.10 19.99
N LYS A 313 -14.23 -21.28 20.69
CA LYS A 313 -13.64 -21.56 22.02
C LYS A 313 -12.69 -22.76 22.06
N LYS A 314 -12.13 -23.16 20.91
CA LYS A 314 -11.09 -24.18 20.80
C LYS A 314 -9.72 -23.52 20.88
N TYR A 315 -9.35 -23.04 22.07
CA TYR A 315 -8.18 -22.17 22.24
C TYR A 315 -6.84 -22.89 21.97
N GLU A 316 -6.70 -24.16 22.34
CA GLU A 316 -5.48 -24.94 22.09
C GLU A 316 -5.22 -25.12 20.58
N GLU A 317 -6.25 -25.55 19.83
CA GLU A 317 -6.16 -25.66 18.36
C GLU A 317 -5.89 -24.30 17.70
N ALA A 318 -6.48 -23.21 18.22
CA ALA A 318 -6.24 -21.86 17.71
C ALA A 318 -4.77 -21.46 17.84
N LEU A 319 -4.13 -21.75 18.97
CA LEU A 319 -2.70 -21.51 19.18
C LEU A 319 -1.85 -22.33 18.20
N ASP A 320 -2.17 -23.60 17.98
CA ASP A 320 -1.45 -24.44 17.03
C ASP A 320 -1.50 -23.89 15.59
N TYR A 321 -2.66 -23.37 15.16
CA TYR A 321 -2.79 -22.76 13.84
C TYR A 321 -2.07 -21.41 13.74
N HIS A 322 -2.14 -20.55 14.76
CA HIS A 322 -1.39 -19.30 14.76
C HIS A 322 0.13 -19.53 14.84
N HIS A 323 0.60 -20.56 15.55
CA HIS A 323 2.00 -20.95 15.55
C HIS A 323 2.45 -21.48 14.18
N GLN A 324 1.60 -22.25 13.49
CA GLN A 324 1.86 -22.64 12.10
C GLN A 324 1.94 -21.42 11.19
N ALA A 325 1.08 -20.41 11.36
CA ALA A 325 1.15 -19.15 10.62
C ALA A 325 2.48 -18.41 10.86
N LEU A 326 2.98 -18.37 12.11
CA LEU A 326 4.29 -17.79 12.43
C LEU A 326 5.47 -18.53 11.80
N VAL A 327 5.36 -19.84 11.53
CA VAL A 327 6.40 -20.57 10.79
C VAL A 327 6.49 -20.08 9.34
N LEU A 328 5.36 -19.67 8.77
CA LEU A 328 5.28 -19.14 7.40
C LEU A 328 5.79 -17.69 7.34
N ILE A 329 5.30 -16.82 8.23
CA ILE A 329 5.75 -15.42 8.33
C ILE A 329 6.20 -15.12 9.78
N PRO A 330 7.50 -15.25 10.08
CA PRO A 330 8.01 -15.13 11.47
C PRO A 330 7.88 -13.74 12.11
N GLN A 331 7.65 -12.70 11.31
CA GLN A 331 7.61 -11.30 11.74
C GLN A 331 6.23 -10.65 11.52
N ASN A 332 5.15 -11.44 11.47
CA ASN A 332 3.80 -10.87 11.37
C ASN A 332 3.30 -10.38 12.74
N ALA A 333 3.15 -9.05 12.88
CA ALA A 333 2.66 -8.43 14.11
C ALA A 333 1.21 -8.84 14.46
N SER A 334 0.36 -9.01 13.44
CA SER A 334 -1.04 -9.42 13.57
C SER A 334 -1.16 -10.76 14.27
N THR A 335 -0.33 -11.73 13.85
CA THR A 335 -0.33 -13.11 14.37
C THR A 335 0.16 -13.16 15.81
N TYR A 336 1.17 -12.37 16.20
CA TYR A 336 1.59 -12.25 17.60
C TYR A 336 0.50 -11.65 18.48
N SER A 337 -0.23 -10.63 17.99
CA SER A 337 -1.37 -10.05 18.71
C SER A 337 -2.51 -11.06 18.87
N ALA A 338 -2.81 -11.85 17.83
CA ALA A 338 -3.82 -12.90 17.87
C ALA A 338 -3.48 -13.99 18.92
N ILE A 339 -2.21 -14.41 19.00
CA ILE A 339 -1.73 -15.36 20.02
C ILE A 339 -1.87 -14.77 21.42
N GLY A 340 -1.40 -13.54 21.63
CA GLY A 340 -1.54 -12.84 22.91
C GLY A 340 -3.01 -12.74 23.35
N TYR A 341 -3.90 -12.47 22.40
CA TYR A 341 -5.34 -12.42 22.66
C TYR A 341 -5.93 -13.78 23.04
N VAL A 342 -5.59 -14.85 22.32
CA VAL A 342 -6.03 -16.22 22.68
C VAL A 342 -5.51 -16.63 24.07
N LEU A 343 -4.26 -16.31 24.40
CA LEU A 343 -3.68 -16.59 25.72
C LEU A 343 -4.37 -15.81 26.84
N SER A 344 -4.76 -14.57 26.58
CA SER A 344 -5.53 -13.78 27.55
C SER A 344 -6.90 -14.40 27.85
N LEU A 345 -7.57 -14.96 26.83
CA LEU A 345 -8.84 -15.68 26.98
C LEU A 345 -8.67 -17.01 27.74
N MET A 346 -7.49 -17.64 27.67
CA MET A 346 -7.15 -18.83 28.46
C MET A 346 -6.75 -18.49 29.91
N GLY A 347 -6.61 -17.21 30.26
CA GLY A 347 -6.18 -16.74 31.59
C GLY A 347 -4.66 -16.76 31.81
N ASN A 348 -3.85 -17.05 30.79
CA ASN A 348 -2.39 -16.99 30.89
C ASN A 348 -1.90 -15.57 30.55
N PHE A 349 -2.12 -14.64 31.49
CA PHE A 349 -1.81 -13.23 31.29
C PHE A 349 -0.29 -12.95 31.19
N GLU A 350 0.56 -13.70 31.89
CA GLU A 350 2.03 -13.54 31.82
C GLU A 350 2.54 -13.74 30.39
N SER A 351 2.12 -14.84 29.75
CA SER A 351 2.53 -15.12 28.38
C SER A 351 1.89 -14.15 27.39
N ALA A 352 0.61 -13.78 27.61
CA ALA A 352 -0.09 -12.81 26.77
C ALA A 352 0.62 -11.45 26.73
N ILE A 353 1.07 -10.93 27.88
CA ILE A 353 1.82 -9.67 27.99
C ILE A 353 3.10 -9.72 27.16
N ASN A 354 3.87 -10.81 27.25
CA ASN A 354 5.08 -10.99 26.45
C ASN A 354 4.78 -10.94 24.94
N TYR A 355 3.72 -11.62 24.50
CA TYR A 355 3.33 -11.63 23.09
C TYR A 355 2.83 -10.27 22.59
N PHE A 356 2.03 -9.56 23.40
CA PHE A 356 1.62 -8.19 23.05
C PHE A 356 2.81 -7.22 22.98
N HIS A 357 3.81 -7.36 23.86
CA HIS A 357 5.05 -6.60 23.75
C HIS A 357 5.82 -6.91 22.46
N THR A 358 5.90 -8.18 22.05
CA THR A 358 6.53 -8.53 20.75
C THR A 358 5.75 -7.97 19.56
N ALA A 359 4.41 -8.01 19.59
CA ALA A 359 3.57 -7.44 18.54
C ALA A 359 3.78 -5.92 18.41
N LEU A 360 3.79 -5.18 19.53
CA LEU A 360 4.04 -3.74 19.57
C LEU A 360 5.49 -3.35 19.21
N GLY A 361 6.43 -4.26 19.43
CA GLY A 361 7.81 -4.10 18.96
C GLY A 361 7.92 -4.12 17.44
N LEU A 362 7.08 -4.89 16.76
CA LEU A 362 7.00 -4.98 15.30
C LEU A 362 6.13 -3.85 14.71
N ARG A 363 4.92 -3.65 15.25
CA ARG A 363 3.97 -2.62 14.80
C ARG A 363 3.59 -1.70 15.97
N ARG A 364 4.14 -0.49 15.97
CA ARG A 364 3.96 0.49 17.05
C ARG A 364 2.57 1.12 17.10
N ASP A 365 1.90 1.20 15.95
CA ASP A 365 0.65 1.97 15.78
C ASP A 365 -0.61 1.13 16.04
N ASP A 366 -0.46 -0.08 16.57
CA ASP A 366 -1.57 -1.00 16.80
C ASP A 366 -2.33 -0.67 18.09
N THR A 367 -3.43 0.09 17.94
CA THR A 367 -4.28 0.51 19.06
C THR A 367 -4.89 -0.69 19.79
N PHE A 368 -5.29 -1.75 19.06
CA PHE A 368 -5.88 -2.95 19.65
C PHE A 368 -4.89 -3.66 20.60
N SER A 369 -3.65 -3.85 20.14
CA SER A 369 -2.61 -4.47 20.98
C SER A 369 -2.27 -3.63 22.21
N VAL A 370 -2.29 -2.29 22.11
CA VAL A 370 -2.05 -1.40 23.26
C VAL A 370 -3.15 -1.52 24.32
N THR A 371 -4.42 -1.49 23.92
CA THR A 371 -5.55 -1.58 24.86
C THR A 371 -5.63 -2.95 25.52
N MET A 372 -5.44 -4.03 24.74
CA MET A 372 -5.41 -5.39 25.26
C MET A 372 -4.24 -5.65 26.19
N LEU A 373 -3.07 -5.08 25.92
CA LEU A 373 -1.93 -5.14 26.83
C LEU A 373 -2.25 -4.48 28.17
N GLY A 374 -2.85 -3.28 28.16
CA GLY A 374 -3.28 -2.59 29.38
C GLY A 374 -4.24 -3.45 30.21
N HIS A 375 -5.24 -4.06 29.57
CA HIS A 375 -6.18 -4.95 30.23
C HIS A 375 -5.50 -6.20 30.82
N CYS A 376 -4.60 -6.84 30.07
CA CYS A 376 -3.86 -8.00 30.56
C CYS A 376 -2.97 -7.67 31.77
N ILE A 377 -2.38 -6.48 31.80
CA ILE A 377 -1.57 -6.01 32.94
C ILE A 377 -2.45 -5.81 34.18
N GLU A 378 -3.61 -5.17 34.05
CA GLU A 378 -4.55 -4.98 35.16
C GLU A 378 -5.00 -6.33 35.75
N MET A 379 -5.35 -7.29 34.89
CA MET A 379 -5.74 -8.64 35.30
C MET A 379 -4.60 -9.39 35.99
N TYR A 380 -3.38 -9.32 35.46
CA TYR A 380 -2.22 -9.97 36.05
C TYR A 380 -1.84 -9.40 37.43
N ILE A 381 -1.94 -8.08 37.60
CA ILE A 381 -1.70 -7.41 38.89
C ILE A 381 -2.83 -7.73 39.88
N GLY A 382 -4.09 -7.76 39.43
CA GLY A 382 -5.24 -8.13 40.24
C GLY A 382 -5.14 -9.54 40.83
N ASP A 383 -4.62 -10.51 40.06
CA ASP A 383 -4.35 -11.87 40.53
C ASP A 383 -3.17 -11.93 41.53
N ALA A 384 -2.15 -11.08 41.37
CA ALA A 384 -1.00 -11.03 42.26
C ALA A 384 -1.34 -10.48 43.67
N ASP A 385 -2.28 -9.55 43.77
CA ASP A 385 -2.69 -8.93 45.05
C ASP A 385 -3.54 -9.85 45.94
N ALA A 386 -4.04 -10.99 45.43
CA ALA A 386 -4.78 -11.96 46.21
C ALA A 386 -3.90 -12.73 47.24
N TYR A 387 -2.57 -12.75 47.08
CA TYR A 387 -1.67 -13.52 47.96
C TYR A 387 -0.98 -12.69 49.07
N ILE A 388 -1.10 -11.36 49.06
CA ILE A 388 -0.49 -10.49 50.10
C ILE A 388 -1.50 -10.15 51.22
N GLY A 389 -2.79 -10.47 51.02
CA GLY A 389 -3.89 -9.95 51.84
C GLY A 389 -4.42 -10.81 53.00
N THR A 390 -3.92 -12.02 53.25
CA THR A 390 -4.42 -12.85 54.37
C THR A 390 -3.86 -12.44 55.73
N GLU A 391 -2.69 -11.80 55.80
CA GLU A 391 -2.17 -11.24 57.07
C GLU A 391 -2.67 -9.82 57.38
N ILE A 392 -3.23 -9.12 56.38
CA ILE A 392 -3.71 -7.73 56.55
C ILE A 392 -5.21 -7.69 56.89
N LYS A 393 -6.01 -8.67 56.43
CA LYS A 393 -7.45 -8.73 56.78
C LYS A 393 -7.72 -9.00 58.26
N GLU A 394 -6.85 -9.71 58.98
CA GLU A 394 -7.00 -9.88 60.44
C GLU A 394 -6.69 -8.60 61.25
N LYS A 395 -6.01 -7.61 60.66
CA LYS A 395 -5.68 -6.34 61.33
C LYS A 395 -6.62 -5.17 61.00
N PHE A 396 -7.47 -5.31 59.99
CA PHE A 396 -8.50 -4.32 59.64
C PHE A 396 -9.93 -4.79 59.96
N GLY A 397 -10.08 -5.79 60.83
CA GLY A 397 -11.30 -5.92 61.60
C GLY A 397 -11.45 -4.71 62.51
N CYS A 398 -12.49 -3.90 62.25
CA CYS A 398 -12.91 -2.67 62.96
C CYS A 398 -12.50 -1.36 62.27
N TYR A 399 -13.24 -0.95 61.25
CA TYR A 399 -13.64 0.47 61.07
C TYR A 399 -14.96 0.56 60.30
N GLU A 400 -16.07 0.24 60.97
CA GLU A 400 -17.33 0.94 60.69
C GLU A 400 -17.11 2.40 61.13
N LEU A 401 -17.07 3.34 60.19
CA LEU A 401 -16.89 4.77 60.46
C LEU A 401 -18.24 5.48 60.37
N ASP A 402 -18.83 5.70 61.56
CA ASP A 402 -20.03 6.50 61.77
C ASP A 402 -19.82 7.96 61.31
N MET A 403 -20.68 8.41 60.40
CA MET A 403 -20.56 9.66 59.64
C MET A 403 -21.13 10.89 60.39
N SER A 404 -20.85 11.04 61.68
CA SER A 404 -21.45 12.11 62.51
C SER A 404 -20.47 13.00 63.28
N THR A 405 -19.15 12.79 63.19
CA THR A 405 -18.18 13.48 64.07
C THR A 405 -16.95 14.07 63.36
N LEU A 406 -17.14 14.88 62.32
CA LEU A 406 -16.06 15.76 61.82
C LEU A 406 -16.39 17.25 62.06
N LYS A 407 -16.01 17.73 63.25
CA LYS A 407 -15.83 19.16 63.54
C LYS A 407 -14.53 19.65 62.90
N ALA A 408 -14.60 20.16 61.68
CA ALA A 408 -13.52 20.98 61.11
C ALA A 408 -14.11 22.08 60.20
N PRO A 409 -14.47 23.26 60.76
CA PRO A 409 -15.12 24.35 60.02
C PRO A 409 -14.19 25.07 59.01
N VAL A 410 -12.91 24.69 58.96
CA VAL A 410 -11.89 25.33 58.11
C VAL A 410 -11.90 24.77 56.68
N ILE A 411 -12.10 23.45 56.51
CA ILE A 411 -12.08 22.79 55.19
C ILE A 411 -13.30 23.21 54.35
N ARG A 412 -14.46 23.42 54.99
CA ARG A 412 -15.69 23.88 54.32
C ARG A 412 -15.58 25.29 53.74
N LYS A 413 -14.74 26.16 54.31
CA LYS A 413 -14.51 27.54 53.83
C LYS A 413 -13.52 27.65 52.66
N MET A 414 -12.70 26.62 52.42
CA MET A 414 -11.81 26.58 51.25
C MET A 414 -12.50 26.07 49.99
N ILE A 415 -13.47 25.17 50.13
CA ILE A 415 -14.10 24.49 48.98
C ILE A 415 -15.25 25.32 48.37
N TYR A 416 -15.90 26.19 49.16
CA TYR A 416 -16.93 27.10 48.65
C TYR A 416 -16.74 28.51 49.25
N PRO A 417 -16.18 29.49 48.51
CA PRO A 417 -16.24 30.87 48.94
C PRO A 417 -17.67 31.38 48.73
N SER A 418 -18.43 31.54 49.81
CA SER A 418 -19.73 32.21 49.76
C SER A 418 -19.50 33.71 49.55
N TRP A 419 -19.77 34.20 48.34
CA TRP A 419 -19.89 35.62 48.04
C TRP A 419 -21.00 36.24 48.91
N ASP A 420 -20.63 37.19 49.76
CA ASP A 420 -21.56 37.96 50.61
C ASP A 420 -21.69 39.35 49.97
N VAL A 421 -22.90 39.69 49.52
CA VAL A 421 -23.19 40.97 48.87
C VAL A 421 -23.49 42.00 49.93
N ARG A 422 -22.63 43.03 50.08
CA ARG A 422 -23.03 44.34 50.62
C ARG A 422 -22.30 45.48 49.93
N GLU A 423 -23.14 46.29 49.28
CA GLU A 423 -23.05 47.75 49.08
C GLU A 423 -21.80 48.31 48.39
N PHE A 424 -21.94 48.59 47.09
CA PHE A 424 -21.59 49.90 46.55
C PHE A 424 -22.53 50.21 45.38
N ASP A 425 -23.48 51.12 45.63
CA ASP A 425 -24.15 51.90 44.59
C ASP A 425 -23.11 52.78 43.87
N ASN A 426 -23.09 52.73 42.53
CA ASN A 426 -23.29 53.90 41.66
C ASN A 426 -22.93 53.58 40.20
N ASP A 427 -23.88 53.95 39.32
CA ASP A 427 -23.73 54.41 37.94
C ASP A 427 -23.02 53.50 36.92
N PHE A 428 -23.78 52.89 36.00
CA PHE A 428 -23.94 53.46 34.65
C PHE A 428 -24.97 52.70 33.80
N GLU A 429 -25.68 53.50 33.01
CA GLU A 429 -26.82 53.26 32.12
C GLU A 429 -26.63 52.32 30.90
N ARG A 430 -27.78 51.75 30.46
CA ARG A 430 -28.26 51.43 29.07
C ARG A 430 -28.12 50.01 28.46
N GLN A 431 -29.28 49.33 28.45
CA GLN A 431 -30.06 48.64 27.36
C GLN A 431 -29.45 48.46 25.93
N PRO A 432 -30.08 47.66 25.01
CA PRO A 432 -30.64 46.29 25.07
C PRO A 432 -30.35 45.48 23.76
N LEU A 433 -30.92 44.28 23.57
CA LEU A 433 -31.35 43.63 22.29
C LEU A 433 -31.90 42.22 22.63
N GLU A 434 -33.21 42.06 22.80
CA GLU A 434 -34.25 41.66 21.83
C GLU A 434 -34.33 40.14 21.51
N GLU A 435 -35.53 39.61 21.77
CA GLU A 435 -36.02 38.24 21.58
C GLU A 435 -36.36 37.90 20.13
N SER A 436 -36.41 36.60 19.81
CA SER A 436 -37.53 35.86 19.17
C SER A 436 -37.00 34.61 18.45
N GLY A 437 -37.62 33.43 18.46
CA GLY A 437 -38.87 32.94 19.05
C GLY A 437 -39.11 31.47 18.65
N ILE A 438 -40.27 30.92 19.06
CA ILE A 438 -41.01 29.75 18.48
C ILE A 438 -40.44 28.36 18.86
N MET A 439 -41.17 27.32 19.30
CA MET A 439 -42.54 27.05 19.77
C MET A 439 -42.52 25.70 20.53
N ALA A 440 -43.46 25.50 21.46
CA ALA A 440 -43.81 24.24 22.12
C ALA A 440 -44.68 23.34 21.19
N LEU A 441 -45.04 22.07 21.39
CA LEU A 441 -45.55 21.25 22.51
C LEU A 441 -45.57 19.77 22.02
N ASP A 442 -45.47 18.75 22.88
CA ASP A 442 -46.50 17.71 23.22
C ASP A 442 -45.79 16.33 23.18
N THR A 443 -45.99 15.27 23.98
CA THR A 443 -47.06 14.77 24.87
C THR A 443 -46.49 13.85 25.98
N SER A 444 -47.37 13.45 26.91
CA SER A 444 -47.23 12.93 28.28
C SER A 444 -46.95 11.41 28.46
N PRO A 445 -46.78 10.90 29.71
CA PRO A 445 -46.14 9.62 30.05
C PRO A 445 -47.13 8.46 30.29
N GLN A 446 -46.65 7.22 30.22
CA GLN A 446 -47.39 6.04 30.73
C GLN A 446 -46.58 5.23 31.74
N THR A 447 -47.21 5.08 32.90
CA THR A 447 -46.87 4.27 34.07
C THR A 447 -47.11 2.77 33.85
N GLY A 448 -46.27 1.91 34.46
CA GLY A 448 -46.53 0.47 34.47
C GLY A 448 -45.67 -0.36 35.44
N LYS A 449 -46.14 -0.46 36.70
CA LYS A 449 -46.08 -1.60 37.65
C LYS A 449 -44.74 -2.10 38.24
N LEU A 450 -44.71 -2.04 39.59
CA LEU A 450 -43.88 -2.83 40.51
C LEU A 450 -44.33 -4.30 40.58
N ALA A 451 -43.38 -5.24 40.71
CA ALA A 451 -43.53 -6.52 41.42
C ALA A 451 -42.17 -7.09 41.89
N ASP A 452 -42.14 -7.41 43.18
CA ASP A 452 -41.23 -8.08 44.13
C ASP A 452 -39.80 -8.62 43.81
N PRO A 453 -38.91 -8.60 44.85
CA PRO A 453 -37.55 -9.14 44.82
C PRO A 453 -37.50 -10.58 45.37
N GLY A 454 -36.81 -11.48 44.69
CA GLY A 454 -36.60 -12.83 45.23
C GLY A 454 -36.03 -13.82 44.25
N THR A 455 -34.73 -13.72 43.95
CA THR A 455 -33.90 -14.87 43.56
C THR A 455 -32.43 -14.50 43.69
N GLN A 456 -31.69 -15.28 44.48
CA GLN A 456 -30.24 -15.15 44.64
C GLN A 456 -29.55 -15.49 43.30
N PRO A 457 -28.54 -14.73 42.86
CA PRO A 457 -27.69 -15.16 41.76
C PRO A 457 -26.65 -16.15 42.28
N GLU A 458 -26.65 -17.36 41.73
CA GLU A 458 -25.53 -18.29 41.82
C GLU A 458 -24.33 -17.65 41.11
N GLU A 459 -23.22 -17.49 41.84
CA GLU A 459 -21.94 -17.00 41.31
C GLU A 459 -21.33 -18.06 40.38
N THR A 460 -21.76 -18.05 39.12
CA THR A 460 -20.93 -18.52 38.02
C THR A 460 -20.26 -17.30 37.41
N SER A 461 -18.94 -17.26 37.43
CA SER A 461 -18.10 -16.24 36.80
C SER A 461 -18.41 -16.14 35.31
N HIS A 462 -19.44 -15.36 34.97
CA HIS A 462 -19.70 -14.94 33.61
C HIS A 462 -18.63 -13.91 33.26
N PHE A 463 -17.66 -14.38 32.47
CA PHE A 463 -16.83 -13.55 31.62
C PHE A 463 -17.79 -12.67 30.80
N SER A 464 -18.01 -11.42 31.25
CA SER A 464 -18.75 -10.45 30.46
C SER A 464 -17.87 -10.16 29.27
N GLU A 465 -18.24 -10.67 28.10
CA GLU A 465 -17.71 -10.21 26.82
C GLU A 465 -17.91 -8.68 26.79
N MET A 466 -16.89 -7.93 27.19
CA MET A 466 -16.78 -6.54 26.83
C MET A 466 -16.61 -6.55 25.32
N GLU A 467 -17.70 -6.26 24.62
CA GLU A 467 -17.72 -5.85 23.20
C GLU A 467 -16.88 -4.56 23.05
N MET A 468 -15.57 -4.66 23.22
CA MET A 468 -14.63 -3.62 22.85
C MET A 468 -14.21 -3.88 21.41
N ASN A 469 -14.82 -3.12 20.49
CA ASN A 469 -14.50 -2.99 19.06
C ASN A 469 -13.63 -4.12 18.49
N GLU A 470 -14.23 -5.30 18.32
CA GLU A 470 -13.64 -6.42 17.58
C GLU A 470 -13.53 -6.15 16.07
N SER A 471 -13.93 -4.96 15.61
CA SER A 471 -13.91 -4.54 14.21
C SER A 471 -12.52 -4.49 13.58
N ASP A 472 -11.47 -4.51 14.40
CA ASP A 472 -10.10 -4.26 13.94
C ASP A 472 -9.32 -5.56 13.62
N MET A 473 -9.84 -6.73 14.02
CA MET A 473 -9.32 -8.04 13.58
C MET A 473 -10.23 -8.62 12.48
N MET A 474 -10.27 -7.92 11.34
CA MET A 474 -10.86 -8.45 10.12
C MET A 474 -10.04 -9.64 9.63
N LEU A 475 -10.71 -10.71 9.18
CA LEU A 475 -10.02 -11.82 8.53
C LEU A 475 -9.27 -11.31 7.31
N GLU A 476 -8.07 -11.85 7.13
CA GLU A 476 -7.18 -11.50 6.03
C GLU A 476 -7.66 -12.20 4.75
N THR A 477 -7.92 -11.44 3.69
CA THR A 477 -8.30 -12.02 2.39
C THR A 477 -7.05 -12.44 1.62
N SER A 478 -7.20 -13.31 0.63
CA SER A 478 -6.07 -13.75 -0.20
C SER A 478 -5.33 -12.64 -0.97
N LEU A 479 -5.89 -11.43 -1.00
CA LEU A 479 -5.29 -10.22 -1.60
C LEU A 479 -4.70 -9.24 -0.58
N SER A 480 -4.73 -9.56 0.72
CA SER A 480 -4.09 -8.71 1.73
C SER A 480 -2.56 -8.84 1.64
N ASP A 481 -1.91 -7.85 1.02
CA ASP A 481 -0.45 -7.78 0.96
C ASP A 481 0.11 -7.43 2.35
N HIS A 482 0.83 -8.39 2.96
CA HIS A 482 1.57 -8.20 4.21
C HIS A 482 3.02 -7.75 4.00
N SER A 483 3.40 -7.36 2.79
CA SER A 483 4.72 -6.75 2.55
C SER A 483 4.73 -5.31 3.05
N THR A 484 4.94 -5.15 4.35
CA THR A 484 5.42 -3.90 4.97
C THR A 484 6.92 -3.88 5.05
#